data_AF-A0A2I0UQJ0-F1
#
_entry.id   AF-A0A2I0UQJ0-F1
#
_cell.length_a   1.000
_cell.length_b   1.000
_cell.length_c   1.000
_cell.angle_alpha   90.00
_cell.angle_beta   90.00
_cell.angle_gamma   90.00
#
_symmetry.space_group_name_H-M   'P 1'
#
loop_
_entity.id
_entity.type
_entity.pdbx_description
1 polymer ?
#
loop_
_entity_poly.entity_id
_entity_poly.type
_entity_poly.pdbx_seq_one_letter_code
_entity_poly.pdbx_strand_id
1 'polypeptide(L)'
;MMCACSPESQPHPGLHQKKQVEGGVEERNNTIRNNTKTPTFHWAEYRETVWVARNQNRQPKVQIELNLARDIKDNKINFYKYVRDKGKARKDMGPLQKETRDLITWDMEKAELLNAFFALVFTGKDSNHTSQVAEGKNRGYENK
;
A
#
# COMPACT_ATOMS: atom_id res chain seq x y z
N MET A 1 32.25 48.70 -22.05
CA MET A 1 32.29 47.34 -21.48
C MET A 1 30.87 46.80 -21.57
N MET A 2 30.56 45.96 -22.56
CA MET A 2 29.19 45.47 -22.79
C MET A 2 28.95 44.25 -21.90
N CYS A 3 27.91 44.31 -21.07
CA CYS A 3 27.42 43.15 -20.31
C CYS A 3 26.68 42.22 -21.27
N ALA A 4 27.18 40.99 -21.45
CA ALA A 4 26.49 39.95 -22.18
C ALA A 4 25.29 39.45 -21.36
N CYS A 5 24.08 39.54 -21.92
CA CYS A 5 22.91 38.87 -21.37
C CYS A 5 23.06 37.35 -21.56
N SER A 6 23.01 36.60 -20.46
CA SER A 6 22.89 35.14 -20.48
C SER A 6 21.57 34.71 -21.13
N PRO A 7 21.55 33.66 -21.96
CA PRO A 7 20.31 33.16 -22.54
C PRO A 7 19.46 32.46 -21.48
N GLU A 8 18.19 32.81 -21.48
CA GLU A 8 17.11 32.26 -20.66
C GLU A 8 17.03 30.73 -20.83
N SER A 9 17.18 29.97 -19.73
CA SER A 9 17.11 28.52 -19.74
C SER A 9 15.70 28.06 -20.10
N GLN A 10 15.56 27.35 -21.22
CA GLN A 10 14.30 26.70 -21.60
C GLN A 10 13.83 25.73 -20.49
N PRO A 11 12.52 25.67 -20.19
CA PRO A 11 12.00 24.83 -19.11
C PRO A 11 12.20 23.34 -19.42
N HIS A 12 12.76 22.60 -18.46
CA HIS A 12 13.03 21.17 -18.59
C HIS A 12 11.74 20.34 -18.82
N PRO A 13 11.67 19.50 -19.88
CA PRO A 13 10.45 18.79 -20.28
C PRO A 13 9.94 17.73 -19.28
N GLY A 14 10.77 17.34 -18.29
CA GLY A 14 10.42 16.31 -17.31
C GLY A 14 9.38 16.73 -16.26
N LEU A 15 9.19 18.03 -16.03
CA LEU A 15 8.23 18.54 -15.03
C LEU A 15 6.77 18.44 -15.53
N HIS A 16 6.57 18.51 -16.84
CA HIS A 16 5.23 18.45 -17.45
C HIS A 16 4.66 17.01 -17.42
N GLN A 17 5.51 16.01 -17.65
CA GLN A 17 5.11 14.60 -17.61
C GLN A 17 4.79 14.12 -16.18
N LYS A 18 5.56 14.55 -15.17
CA LYS A 18 5.29 14.18 -13.76
C LYS A 18 3.95 14.74 -13.26
N LYS A 19 3.63 16.00 -13.55
CA LYS A 19 2.34 16.62 -13.16
C LYS A 19 1.14 15.94 -13.81
N GLN A 20 1.25 15.53 -15.07
CA GLN A 20 0.18 14.79 -15.76
C GLN A 20 -0.03 13.39 -15.16
N VAL A 21 1.04 12.70 -14.79
CA VAL A 21 0.97 11.37 -14.15
C VAL A 21 0.36 11.47 -12.75
N GLU A 22 0.77 12.46 -11.94
CA GLU A 22 0.23 12.69 -10.58
C GLU A 22 -1.23 13.14 -10.60
N GLY A 23 -1.59 14.08 -11.48
CA GLY A 23 -2.98 14.53 -11.66
C GLY A 23 -3.90 13.38 -12.07
N GLY A 24 -3.44 12.49 -12.96
CA GLY A 24 -4.20 11.29 -13.34
C GLY A 24 -4.31 10.25 -12.21
N VAL A 25 -3.35 10.18 -11.28
CA VAL A 25 -3.45 9.27 -10.12
C VAL A 25 -4.48 9.77 -9.11
N GLU A 26 -4.54 11.08 -8.87
CA GLU A 26 -5.47 11.68 -7.91
C GLU A 26 -6.92 11.63 -8.39
N GLU A 27 -7.15 11.90 -9.67
CA GLU A 27 -8.47 11.78 -10.30
C GLU A 27 -9.01 10.34 -10.30
N ARG A 28 -8.13 9.35 -10.54
CA ARG A 28 -8.46 7.91 -10.41
C ARG A 28 -8.79 7.53 -8.96
N ASN A 29 -8.01 7.99 -8.00
CA ASN A 29 -8.26 7.73 -6.58
C ASN A 29 -9.57 8.37 -6.10
N ASN A 30 -9.94 9.54 -6.63
CA ASN A 30 -11.23 10.18 -6.34
C ASN A 30 -12.41 9.42 -6.93
N THR A 31 -12.27 8.85 -8.13
CA THR A 31 -13.30 8.02 -8.77
C THR A 31 -13.59 6.76 -7.95
N ILE A 32 -12.54 6.06 -7.52
CA ILE A 32 -12.67 4.86 -6.66
C ILE A 32 -13.35 5.21 -5.32
N ARG A 33 -12.99 6.36 -4.73
CA ARG A 33 -13.55 6.85 -3.45
C ARG A 33 -15.00 7.31 -3.53
N ASN A 34 -15.45 7.78 -4.69
CA ASN A 34 -16.83 8.23 -4.88
C ASN A 34 -17.79 7.06 -5.15
N ASN A 35 -17.30 5.99 -5.80
CA ASN A 35 -18.08 4.77 -6.04
C ASN A 35 -18.31 3.93 -4.77
N THR A 36 -17.57 4.18 -3.68
CA THR A 36 -17.77 3.51 -2.38
C THR A 36 -18.85 4.15 -1.50
N LYS A 37 -19.53 5.22 -1.96
CA LYS A 37 -20.50 5.98 -1.15
C LYS A 37 -21.96 5.60 -1.39
N THR A 38 -22.28 4.70 -2.32
CA THR A 38 -23.66 4.29 -2.63
C THR A 38 -23.98 2.89 -2.07
N PRO A 39 -25.06 2.73 -1.26
CA PRO A 39 -25.33 1.51 -0.50
C PRO A 39 -26.23 0.54 -1.27
N THR A 40 -25.83 0.13 -2.47
CA THR A 40 -26.40 -1.05 -3.14
C THR A 40 -25.27 -1.87 -3.74
N PHE A 41 -25.14 -3.10 -3.24
CA PHE A 41 -23.96 -3.94 -3.40
C PHE A 41 -23.89 -4.54 -4.82
N HIS A 42 -23.31 -3.79 -5.77
CA HIS A 42 -22.92 -4.33 -7.07
C HIS A 42 -21.51 -4.95 -7.00
N TRP A 43 -21.39 -6.07 -6.27
CA TRP A 43 -20.10 -6.76 -6.06
C TRP A 43 -19.37 -7.13 -7.35
N ALA A 44 -20.11 -7.45 -8.41
CA ALA A 44 -19.55 -7.75 -9.72
C ALA A 44 -18.83 -6.52 -10.33
N GLU A 45 -19.51 -5.37 -10.48
CA GLU A 45 -18.90 -4.08 -10.84
C GLU A 45 -17.73 -3.69 -9.94
N TYR A 46 -17.83 -3.87 -8.61
CA TYR A 46 -16.69 -3.60 -7.72
C TYR A 46 -15.49 -4.49 -8.05
N ARG A 47 -15.71 -5.79 -8.26
CA ARG A 47 -14.62 -6.72 -8.61
C ARG A 47 -14.03 -6.42 -9.98
N GLU A 48 -14.86 -6.08 -10.95
CA GLU A 48 -14.42 -5.70 -12.29
C GLU A 48 -13.60 -4.42 -12.26
N THR A 49 -14.06 -3.38 -11.57
CA THR A 49 -13.33 -2.11 -11.44
C THR A 49 -11.98 -2.31 -10.73
N VAL A 50 -11.94 -3.08 -9.65
CA VAL A 50 -10.69 -3.45 -8.96
C VAL A 50 -9.77 -4.26 -9.88
N TRP A 51 -10.32 -5.21 -10.65
CA TRP A 51 -9.54 -6.02 -11.58
C TRP A 51 -8.95 -5.16 -12.71
N VAL A 52 -9.75 -4.30 -13.33
CA VAL A 52 -9.33 -3.35 -14.37
C VAL A 52 -8.21 -2.45 -13.83
N ALA A 53 -8.40 -1.84 -12.66
CA ALA A 53 -7.38 -0.98 -12.04
C ALA A 53 -6.07 -1.73 -11.78
N ARG A 54 -6.13 -2.99 -11.31
CA ARG A 54 -4.94 -3.82 -11.12
C ARG A 54 -4.25 -4.13 -12.44
N ASN A 55 -5.01 -4.50 -13.46
CA ASN A 55 -4.45 -4.85 -14.77
C ASN A 55 -3.83 -3.64 -15.46
N GLN A 56 -4.45 -2.46 -15.36
CA GLN A 56 -3.88 -1.21 -15.85
C GLN A 56 -2.50 -0.91 -15.25
N ASN A 57 -2.25 -1.32 -14.00
CA ASN A 57 -0.93 -1.18 -13.36
C ASN A 57 0.02 -2.35 -13.68
N ARG A 58 -0.50 -3.57 -13.81
CA ARG A 58 0.29 -4.78 -14.06
C ARG A 58 0.83 -4.85 -15.49
N GLN A 59 0.00 -4.52 -16.48
CA GLN A 59 0.35 -4.61 -17.90
C GLN A 59 1.59 -3.76 -18.28
N PRO A 60 1.66 -2.45 -17.97
CA PRO A 60 2.84 -1.65 -18.32
C PRO A 60 4.10 -2.14 -17.61
N LYS A 61 3.97 -2.64 -16.37
CA LYS A 61 5.09 -3.24 -15.64
C LYS A 61 5.62 -4.49 -16.35
N VAL A 62 4.73 -5.41 -16.73
CA VAL A 62 5.09 -6.63 -17.47
C VAL A 62 5.74 -6.27 -18.80
N GLN A 63 5.21 -5.27 -19.52
CA GLN A 63 5.76 -4.85 -20.80
C GLN A 63 7.19 -4.31 -20.68
N ILE A 64 7.47 -3.49 -19.65
CA ILE A 64 8.82 -2.96 -19.40
C ILE A 64 9.78 -4.10 -19.04
N GLU A 65 9.37 -5.03 -18.18
CA GLU A 65 10.18 -6.19 -17.78
C GLU A 65 10.50 -7.09 -18.99
N LEU A 66 9.54 -7.34 -19.87
CA LEU A 66 9.74 -8.11 -21.11
C LEU A 66 10.73 -7.42 -22.06
N ASN A 67 10.60 -6.11 -22.27
CA ASN A 67 11.51 -5.36 -23.13
C ASN A 67 12.95 -5.40 -22.58
N LEU A 68 13.12 -5.23 -21.27
CA LEU A 68 14.44 -5.31 -20.62
C LEU A 68 15.05 -6.71 -20.71
N ALA A 69 14.23 -7.77 -20.61
CA ALA A 69 14.70 -9.15 -20.72
C ALA A 69 15.13 -9.49 -22.16
N ARG A 70 14.35 -9.04 -23.15
CA ARG A 70 14.66 -9.26 -24.57
C ARG A 70 15.94 -8.56 -24.98
N ASP A 71 16.12 -7.32 -24.53
CA ASP A 71 17.21 -6.46 -24.98
C ASP A 71 18.43 -6.54 -24.02
N ILE A 72 18.57 -7.61 -23.23
CA ILE A 72 19.59 -7.72 -22.18
C ILE A 72 21.03 -7.59 -22.71
N LYS A 73 21.28 -8.06 -23.94
CA LYS A 73 22.59 -7.96 -24.60
C LYS A 73 22.92 -6.54 -25.00
N ASP A 74 21.95 -5.82 -25.57
CA ASP A 74 22.13 -4.48 -26.13
C ASP A 74 21.93 -3.37 -25.09
N ASN A 75 21.18 -3.66 -24.02
CA ASN A 75 20.71 -2.70 -23.03
C ASN A 75 21.04 -3.13 -21.59
N LYS A 76 22.24 -3.69 -21.41
CA LYS A 76 22.74 -4.20 -20.13
C LYS A 76 22.66 -3.17 -19.00
N ILE A 77 22.96 -1.90 -19.28
CA ILE A 77 22.97 -0.80 -18.29
C ILE A 77 21.58 -0.60 -17.69
N ASN A 78 20.54 -0.52 -18.52
CA ASN A 78 19.18 -0.29 -18.02
C ASN A 78 18.61 -1.50 -17.29
N PHE A 79 18.97 -2.72 -17.71
CA PHE A 79 18.60 -3.94 -17.00
C PHE A 79 19.12 -3.94 -15.56
N TYR A 80 20.43 -3.71 -15.35
CA TYR A 80 21.00 -3.67 -14.00
C TYR A 80 20.49 -2.49 -13.17
N LYS A 81 20.24 -1.34 -13.79
CA LYS A 81 19.60 -0.20 -13.13
C LYS A 81 18.20 -0.57 -12.61
N TYR A 82 17.38 -1.20 -13.45
CA TYR A 82 16.05 -1.66 -13.08
C TYR A 82 16.09 -2.63 -11.90
N VAL A 83 16.96 -3.64 -11.95
CA VAL A 83 17.12 -4.62 -10.85
C VAL A 83 17.54 -3.93 -9.55
N ARG A 84 18.52 -3.02 -9.61
CA ARG A 84 18.98 -2.24 -8.45
C ARG A 84 17.86 -1.38 -7.86
N ASP A 85 17.09 -0.71 -8.71
CA ASP A 85 16.00 0.15 -8.25
C ASP A 85 14.80 -0.64 -7.72
N LYS A 86 14.52 -1.84 -8.26
CA LYS A 86 13.49 -2.74 -7.74
C LYS A 86 13.86 -3.42 -6.43
N GLY A 87 15.15 -3.66 -6.21
CA GLY A 87 15.67 -4.11 -4.92
C GLY A 87 15.54 -3.04 -3.81
N LYS A 88 15.38 -1.76 -4.17
CA LYS A 88 15.09 -0.68 -3.21
C LYS A 88 13.60 -0.66 -2.85
N ALA A 89 13.14 -1.69 -2.15
CA ALA A 89 11.78 -1.72 -1.63
C ALA A 89 11.66 -2.58 -0.37
N ARG A 90 11.95 -1.96 0.77
CA ARG A 90 10.90 -1.49 1.68
C ARG A 90 11.36 -0.11 2.16
N LYS A 91 10.57 0.95 1.98
CA LYS A 91 10.67 2.04 2.97
C LYS A 91 10.47 1.31 4.29
N ASP A 92 11.45 1.38 5.18
CA ASP A 92 11.27 0.80 6.50
C ASP A 92 9.92 1.31 7.01
N MET A 93 9.13 0.42 7.61
CA MET A 93 7.85 0.82 8.20
C MET A 93 8.23 1.98 9.11
N GLY A 94 7.78 3.20 8.75
CA GLY A 94 8.20 4.40 9.47
C GLY A 94 8.00 4.15 10.96
N PRO A 95 8.89 4.67 11.81
CA PRO A 95 8.93 4.24 13.21
C PRO A 95 7.55 4.43 13.86
N LEU A 96 7.07 3.37 14.53
CA LEU A 96 5.75 3.37 15.17
C LEU A 96 5.69 4.49 16.21
N GLN A 97 4.59 5.24 16.18
CA GLN A 97 4.28 6.28 17.15
C GLN A 97 3.10 5.83 18.01
N LYS A 98 3.18 6.08 19.31
CA LYS A 98 2.02 5.94 20.21
C LYS A 98 1.07 7.14 20.05
N GLU A 99 -0.10 7.07 20.69
CA GLU A 99 -1.08 8.16 20.71
C GLU A 99 -0.48 9.50 21.20
N THR A 100 0.51 9.44 22.09
CA THR A 100 1.26 10.62 22.60
C THR A 100 2.22 11.22 21.56
N ARG A 101 2.27 10.71 20.33
CA ARG A 101 3.23 11.07 19.25
C ARG A 101 4.70 10.76 19.53
N ASP A 102 5.07 10.22 20.69
CA ASP A 102 6.46 9.77 20.88
C ASP A 102 6.72 8.48 20.09
N LEU A 103 7.99 8.31 19.74
CA LEU A 103 8.49 7.13 19.06
C LEU A 103 8.54 5.94 20.01
N ILE A 104 8.12 4.77 19.54
CA ILE A 104 8.25 3.53 20.30
C ILE A 104 9.68 3.00 20.16
N THR A 105 10.42 2.99 21.26
CA THR A 105 11.82 2.55 21.31
C THR A 105 11.97 1.07 21.62
N TRP A 106 11.04 0.49 22.41
CA TRP A 106 11.16 -0.88 22.91
C TRP A 106 10.34 -1.87 22.08
N ASP A 107 10.89 -3.06 21.84
CA ASP A 107 10.21 -4.08 21.02
C ASP A 107 8.96 -4.66 21.67
N MET A 108 8.93 -4.71 23.01
CA MET A 108 7.74 -5.11 23.78
C MET A 108 6.58 -4.14 23.56
N GLU A 109 6.84 -2.83 23.62
CA GLU A 109 5.83 -1.79 23.38
C GLU A 109 5.29 -1.84 21.94
N LYS A 110 6.14 -2.15 20.95
CA LYS A 110 5.71 -2.35 19.55
C LYS A 110 4.75 -3.55 19.44
N ALA A 111 5.09 -4.65 20.12
CA ALA A 111 4.28 -5.86 20.11
C ALA A 111 2.91 -5.63 20.77
N GLU A 112 2.87 -4.94 21.91
CA GLU A 112 1.63 -4.59 22.61
C GLU A 112 0.73 -3.67 21.77
N LEU A 113 1.28 -2.62 21.15
CA LEU A 113 0.51 -1.72 20.30
C LEU A 113 -0.10 -2.46 19.10
N LEU A 114 0.69 -3.30 18.43
CA LEU A 114 0.20 -4.12 17.32
C LEU A 114 -0.86 -5.11 17.78
N ASN A 115 -0.66 -5.75 18.94
CA ASN A 115 -1.62 -6.69 19.50
C ASN A 115 -2.95 -6.01 19.85
N ALA A 116 -2.92 -4.83 20.46
CA ALA A 116 -4.12 -4.03 20.74
C ALA A 116 -4.84 -3.60 19.45
N PHE A 117 -4.10 -3.21 18.41
CA PHE A 117 -4.67 -2.88 17.11
C PHE A 117 -5.36 -4.08 16.47
N PHE A 118 -4.71 -5.26 16.46
CA PHE A 118 -5.33 -6.47 15.94
C PHE A 118 -6.53 -6.90 16.77
N ALA A 119 -6.44 -6.86 18.10
CA ALA A 119 -7.56 -7.11 18.98
C ALA A 119 -8.73 -6.17 18.66
N LEU A 120 -8.51 -4.88 18.42
CA LEU A 120 -9.59 -3.96 18.03
C LEU A 120 -10.23 -4.30 16.69
N VAL A 121 -9.43 -4.72 15.69
CA VAL A 121 -9.92 -5.11 14.35
C VAL A 121 -10.72 -6.41 14.40
N PHE A 122 -10.32 -7.36 15.24
CA PHE A 122 -10.95 -8.68 15.34
C PHE A 122 -12.02 -8.77 16.43
N THR A 123 -11.99 -7.90 17.44
CA THR A 123 -13.01 -7.76 18.47
C THR A 123 -14.01 -6.69 18.02
N GLY A 124 -14.64 -6.93 16.87
CA GLY A 124 -15.86 -6.21 16.51
C GLY A 124 -16.90 -6.43 17.60
N LYS A 125 -17.70 -5.40 17.90
CA LYS A 125 -18.75 -5.44 18.92
C LYS A 125 -19.65 -6.68 18.75
N ASP A 126 -19.37 -7.74 19.51
CA ASP A 126 -20.37 -8.73 19.88
C ASP A 126 -21.27 -8.09 20.95
N SER A 127 -22.03 -7.07 20.56
CA SER A 127 -23.10 -6.60 21.41
C SER A 127 -24.24 -7.63 21.38
N ASN A 128 -24.42 -8.28 22.53
CA ASN A 128 -25.63 -8.95 23.00
C ASN A 128 -25.88 -10.39 22.51
N HIS A 129 -25.04 -11.32 22.95
CA HIS A 129 -25.60 -12.61 23.38
C HIS A 129 -25.09 -12.96 24.78
N THR A 130 -25.90 -12.62 25.78
CA THR A 130 -25.86 -13.23 27.11
C THR A 130 -26.18 -14.71 26.96
N SER A 131 -25.19 -15.54 26.61
CA SER A 131 -25.30 -16.98 26.77
C SER A 131 -25.03 -17.29 28.25
N GLN A 132 -26.11 -17.55 28.99
CA GLN A 132 -26.03 -18.07 30.35
C GLN A 132 -25.21 -19.36 30.32
N VAL A 133 -24.08 -19.37 31.02
CA VAL A 133 -23.28 -20.57 31.25
C VAL A 133 -24.03 -21.43 32.25
N ALA A 134 -24.62 -22.53 31.79
CA ALA A 134 -25.03 -23.62 32.67
C ALA A 134 -23.78 -24.39 33.12
N GLU A 135 -23.62 -24.48 34.43
CA GLU A 135 -22.55 -25.18 35.16
C GLU A 135 -22.37 -26.63 34.68
N GLY A 136 -21.21 -26.92 34.10
CA GLY A 136 -20.78 -28.26 33.71
C GLY A 136 -19.95 -28.93 34.79
N LYS A 137 -20.56 -29.86 35.52
CA LYS A 137 -20.03 -30.63 36.66
C LYS A 137 -18.64 -31.26 36.45
N ASN A 138 -17.81 -31.05 37.46
CA ASN A 138 -16.57 -31.75 37.78
C ASN A 138 -16.69 -33.28 37.64
N ARG A 139 -15.79 -33.94 36.89
CA ARG A 139 -15.51 -35.38 37.03
C ARG A 139 -14.01 -35.58 37.19
N GLY A 140 -13.63 -36.06 38.36
CA GLY A 140 -12.27 -36.42 38.73
C GLY A 140 -11.77 -37.64 37.97
N TYR A 141 -10.45 -37.69 37.80
CA TYR A 141 -9.73 -38.84 37.29
C TYR A 141 -9.13 -39.61 38.47
N GLU A 142 -9.52 -40.87 38.63
CA GLU A 142 -8.80 -41.84 39.46
C GLU A 142 -7.57 -42.31 38.69
N ASN A 143 -6.39 -42.15 39.29
CA ASN A 143 -5.13 -42.70 38.77
C ASN A 143 -4.99 -44.18 39.19
N LYS A 144 -4.43 -44.98 38.30
CA LYS A 144 -3.89 -46.31 38.61
C LYS A 144 -2.38 -46.27 38.51
#